data_AF-A0A1F9U4Z0-F1
#
_entry.id   AF-A0A1F9U4Z0-F1
#
_cell.length_a   1.000
_cell.length_b   1.000
_cell.length_c   1.000
_cell.angle_alpha   90.00
_cell.angle_beta   90.00
_cell.angle_gamma   90.00
#
_symmetry.space_group_name_H-M   'P 1'
#
loop_
_entity.id
_entity.type
_entity.pdbx_description
1 polymer ?
#
loop_
_entity_poly.entity_id
_entity_poly.type
_entity_poly.pdbx_seq_one_letter_code
_entity_poly.pdbx_strand_id
1 'polypeptide(L)'
;MNLFKPRYDYVEYESHERAPQFPLYSYAVAALYKVFGVHDFLGRVVSALFAAASAVFLFLLASRFFDGKTAFLSGLAYCVIPLRVFFMRAFMPDSMAVFCFLAGLYFFLLWLDEEKFFPYGIAAALLLALVPLLKIAYLWLLVAPVFYVLQTKGTSLFKRAGVWVIFGIVASAFSGWYGWVQFGAERSAGFAGQMNKEMSLLKEWLDPGFWSAHFFSRFPELLTTYAGLVFFAAGAWKIRRERIIFPQIWFVSTVFYILMCGMYGRVHQYVSLPFAPVNALFIGAGMAFLWDRWRAKQAFAVLWILLVVSMPVHAVLRIKHWYKPDQAWVLRAREEVDKISPPKDLLFVASPHQPFFLYHLQRKGWAAPLVGRGLEAFEASLSRDVKFLFVPLAHAGFDWPALRPSVASRYARVYAGPDFELYDLMKKP
;
A
#
# COMPACT_ATOMS: atom_id res chain seq x y z
N MET A 1 7.54 19.77 13.46
CA MET A 1 7.59 18.58 12.59
C MET A 1 9.03 18.11 12.56
N ASN A 2 9.33 16.95 13.16
CA ASN A 2 10.67 16.35 13.17
C ASN A 2 10.59 14.96 12.52
N LEU A 3 11.14 14.83 11.30
CA LEU A 3 11.06 13.60 10.48
C LEU A 3 11.52 12.35 11.24
N PHE A 4 12.49 12.51 12.14
CA PHE A 4 13.08 11.43 12.92
C PHE A 4 12.41 11.21 14.28
N LYS A 5 11.34 11.97 14.60
CA LYS A 5 10.48 11.78 15.78
C LYS A 5 9.01 11.92 15.38
N PRO A 6 8.47 11.04 14.52
CA PRO A 6 7.08 11.07 14.12
C PRO A 6 6.16 10.82 15.32
N ARG A 7 5.03 11.53 15.39
CA ARG A 7 4.05 11.36 16.47
C ARG A 7 2.72 10.78 16.00
N TYR A 8 2.21 9.79 16.74
CA TYR A 8 0.92 9.15 16.50
C TYR A 8 -0.05 9.50 17.63
N ASP A 9 -1.21 10.03 17.29
CA ASP A 9 -2.21 10.54 18.24
C ASP A 9 -3.31 9.49 18.55
N TYR A 10 -3.03 8.17 18.42
CA TYR A 10 -4.07 7.14 18.56
C TYR A 10 -3.71 5.86 19.36
N VAL A 11 -2.49 5.70 19.88
CA VAL A 11 -2.10 4.47 20.63
C VAL A 11 -2.06 4.71 22.14
N GLU A 12 -2.72 3.81 22.88
CA GLU A 12 -3.19 3.97 24.26
C GLU A 12 -2.12 3.92 25.38
N TYR A 13 -0.90 3.42 25.14
CA TYR A 13 0.00 3.04 26.26
C TYR A 13 1.48 3.43 26.16
N GLU A 14 1.99 3.95 25.04
CA GLU A 14 3.41 4.27 24.89
C GLU A 14 3.66 5.64 24.28
N SER A 15 4.89 6.14 24.46
CA SER A 15 5.36 7.43 23.94
C SER A 15 5.00 7.59 22.46
N HIS A 16 4.32 8.69 22.14
CA HIS A 16 3.90 9.12 20.81
C HIS A 16 5.07 9.42 19.86
N GLU A 17 6.21 8.73 19.86
CA GLU A 17 7.40 9.15 19.08
C GLU A 17 7.92 8.11 18.07
N ARG A 18 7.12 7.08 17.72
CA ARG A 18 7.58 5.97 16.87
C ARG A 18 6.59 5.63 15.76
N ALA A 19 7.10 5.50 14.52
CA ALA A 19 6.33 5.09 13.35
C ALA A 19 6.79 3.71 12.86
N PRO A 20 5.87 2.81 12.46
CA PRO A 20 6.25 1.53 11.87
C PRO A 20 6.90 1.66 10.47
N GLN A 21 6.79 2.83 9.83
CA GLN A 21 7.36 3.11 8.50
C GLN A 21 8.05 4.48 8.50
N PHE A 22 9.05 4.65 7.63
CA PHE A 22 9.73 5.94 7.51
C PHE A 22 8.73 7.00 7.03
N PRO A 23 8.53 8.11 7.78
CA PRO A 23 7.37 8.96 7.60
C PRO A 23 7.53 9.96 6.45
N LEU A 24 8.37 9.68 5.45
CA LEU A 24 8.65 10.60 4.33
C LEU A 24 7.37 11.02 3.60
N TYR A 25 6.50 10.05 3.27
CA TYR A 25 5.23 10.32 2.62
C TYR A 25 4.33 11.20 3.51
N SER A 26 4.14 10.83 4.77
CA SER A 26 3.31 11.59 5.71
C SER A 26 3.85 13.00 5.96
N TYR A 27 5.18 13.17 5.96
CA TYR A 27 5.83 14.48 6.08
C TYR A 27 5.63 15.35 4.84
N ALA A 28 5.69 14.76 3.64
CA ALA A 28 5.36 15.48 2.41
C ALA A 28 3.92 16.01 2.46
N VAL A 29 2.96 15.18 2.89
CA VAL A 29 1.56 15.61 3.03
C VAL A 29 1.40 16.66 4.13
N ALA A 30 2.04 16.48 5.28
CA ALA A 30 1.97 17.45 6.37
C ALA A 30 2.63 18.81 6.02
N ALA A 31 3.64 18.81 5.16
CA ALA A 31 4.17 20.05 4.59
C ALA A 31 3.13 20.77 3.71
N LEU A 32 2.37 20.02 2.89
CA LEU A 32 1.26 20.59 2.14
C LEU A 32 0.15 21.10 3.07
N TYR A 33 -0.15 20.39 4.16
CA TYR A 33 -1.15 20.84 5.14
C TYR A 33 -0.78 22.17 5.80
N LYS A 34 0.51 22.47 5.99
CA LYS A 34 0.95 23.77 6.51
C LYS A 34 0.68 24.92 5.55
N VAL A 35 0.73 24.65 4.25
CA VAL A 35 0.56 25.69 3.20
C VAL A 35 -0.90 25.85 2.82
N PHE A 36 -1.63 24.74 2.69
CA PHE A 36 -2.97 24.71 2.11
C PHE A 36 -4.07 24.38 3.12
N GLY A 37 -3.75 24.06 4.37
CA GLY A 37 -4.70 23.54 5.35
C GLY A 37 -4.89 22.01 5.28
N VAL A 38 -5.59 21.46 6.26
CA VAL A 38 -5.82 20.01 6.38
C VAL A 38 -6.95 19.59 5.43
N HIS A 39 -6.58 18.93 4.33
CA HIS A 39 -7.53 18.43 3.33
C HIS A 39 -7.16 17.03 2.83
N ASP A 40 -8.08 16.08 2.93
CA ASP A 40 -7.90 14.65 2.60
C ASP A 40 -7.37 14.42 1.19
N PHE A 41 -7.74 15.29 0.24
CA PHE A 41 -7.35 15.14 -1.15
C PHE A 41 -5.85 15.42 -1.37
N LEU A 42 -5.17 16.19 -0.50
CA LEU A 42 -3.76 16.54 -0.69
C LEU A 42 -2.86 15.31 -0.63
N GLY A 43 -3.11 14.36 0.28
CA GLY A 43 -2.38 13.09 0.27
C GLY A 43 -2.65 12.27 -0.98
N ARG A 44 -3.89 12.27 -1.49
CA ARG A 44 -4.23 11.60 -2.76
C ARG A 44 -3.51 12.22 -3.95
N VAL A 45 -3.31 13.54 -3.95
CA VAL A 45 -2.53 14.26 -4.97
C VAL A 45 -1.05 13.85 -4.89
N VAL A 46 -0.46 13.78 -3.70
CA VAL A 46 0.93 13.29 -3.54
C VAL A 46 1.08 11.89 -4.14
N SER A 47 0.20 10.96 -3.80
CA SER A 47 0.20 9.61 -4.41
C SER A 47 0.07 9.66 -5.92
N ALA A 48 -0.86 10.46 -6.46
CA ALA A 48 -1.11 10.57 -7.89
C ALA A 48 0.11 11.13 -8.65
N LEU A 49 0.82 12.11 -8.08
CA LEU A 49 2.04 12.66 -8.66
C LEU A 49 3.15 11.61 -8.77
N PHE A 50 3.40 10.87 -7.68
CA PHE A 50 4.36 9.76 -7.72
C PHE A 50 3.91 8.63 -8.65
N ALA A 51 2.61 8.40 -8.77
CA ALA A 51 2.08 7.42 -9.70
C ALA A 51 2.25 7.80 -11.17
N ALA A 52 2.07 9.08 -11.50
CA ALA A 52 2.36 9.60 -12.84
C ALA A 52 3.87 9.53 -13.14
N ALA A 53 4.71 9.94 -12.18
CA ALA A 53 6.16 9.85 -12.32
C ALA A 53 6.63 8.39 -12.47
N SER A 54 6.00 7.43 -11.79
CA SER A 54 6.32 6.01 -11.92
C SER A 54 5.98 5.47 -13.32
N ALA A 55 4.93 5.98 -13.98
CA ALA A 55 4.61 5.63 -15.37
C ALA A 55 5.69 6.13 -16.34
N VAL A 56 6.25 7.34 -16.11
CA VAL A 56 7.38 7.87 -16.89
C VAL A 56 8.61 6.98 -16.73
N PHE A 57 9.00 6.63 -15.50
CA PHE A 57 10.15 5.74 -15.28
C PHE A 57 9.92 4.32 -15.81
N LEU A 58 8.68 3.83 -15.80
CA LEU A 58 8.35 2.56 -16.47
C LEU A 58 8.59 2.64 -17.98
N PHE A 59 8.16 3.73 -18.64
CA PHE A 59 8.41 3.97 -20.05
C PHE A 59 9.92 4.02 -20.35
N LEU A 60 10.68 4.75 -19.55
CA LEU A 60 12.14 4.86 -19.70
C LEU A 60 12.82 3.50 -19.51
N LEU A 61 12.41 2.72 -18.52
CA LEU A 61 12.93 1.38 -18.26
C LEU A 61 12.56 0.42 -19.41
N ALA A 62 11.33 0.46 -19.91
CA ALA A 62 10.89 -0.34 -21.05
C ALA A 62 11.68 -0.01 -22.32
N SER A 63 11.97 1.27 -22.56
CA SER A 63 12.71 1.74 -23.75
C SER A 63 14.16 1.25 -23.79
N ARG A 64 14.70 0.75 -22.67
CA ARG A 64 16.03 0.12 -22.64
C ARG A 64 16.04 -1.30 -23.18
N PHE A 65 14.88 -1.97 -23.20
CA PHE A 65 14.76 -3.38 -23.58
C PHE A 65 13.89 -3.60 -24.82
N PHE A 66 13.07 -2.61 -25.19
CA PHE A 66 12.12 -2.71 -26.29
C PHE A 66 12.11 -1.42 -27.14
N ASP A 67 11.46 -1.49 -28.29
CA ASP A 67 11.20 -0.35 -29.16
C ASP A 67 10.21 0.65 -28.52
N GLY A 68 10.25 1.90 -28.99
CA GLY A 68 9.44 3.00 -28.42
C GLY A 68 7.93 2.73 -28.39
N LYS A 69 7.41 2.00 -29.39
CA LYS A 69 5.99 1.59 -29.43
C LYS A 69 5.67 0.62 -28.29
N THR A 70 6.50 -0.40 -28.07
CA THR A 70 6.33 -1.34 -26.95
C THR A 70 6.42 -0.60 -25.61
N ALA A 71 7.41 0.28 -25.44
CA ALA A 71 7.57 1.06 -24.22
C ALA A 71 6.35 1.95 -23.93
N PHE A 72 5.81 2.63 -24.96
CA PHE A 72 4.61 3.45 -24.83
C PHE A 72 3.38 2.60 -24.44
N LEU A 73 3.17 1.46 -25.11
CA LEU A 73 2.08 0.54 -24.77
C LEU A 73 2.20 -0.03 -23.36
N SER A 74 3.42 -0.29 -22.87
CA SER A 74 3.65 -0.67 -21.47
C SER A 74 3.24 0.44 -20.49
N GLY A 75 3.56 1.70 -20.78
CA GLY A 75 3.10 2.84 -19.99
C GLY A 75 1.57 2.95 -19.96
N LEU A 76 0.91 2.78 -21.12
CA LEU A 76 -0.55 2.79 -21.20
C LEU A 76 -1.18 1.63 -20.42
N ALA A 77 -0.68 0.42 -20.59
CA ALA A 77 -1.14 -0.76 -19.86
C ALA A 77 -1.06 -0.56 -18.35
N TYR A 78 0.05 0.02 -17.87
CA TYR A 78 0.24 0.33 -16.46
C TYR A 78 -0.85 1.25 -15.88
N CYS A 79 -1.31 2.23 -16.66
CA CYS A 79 -2.34 3.18 -16.24
C CYS A 79 -3.76 2.58 -16.18
N VAL A 80 -3.99 1.41 -16.79
CA VAL A 80 -5.33 0.77 -16.86
C VAL A 80 -5.43 -0.53 -16.08
N ILE A 81 -4.34 -1.02 -15.47
CA ILE A 81 -4.40 -2.19 -14.57
C ILE A 81 -5.33 -1.87 -13.38
N PRO A 82 -6.35 -2.70 -13.08
CA PRO A 82 -7.40 -2.35 -12.12
C PRO A 82 -6.88 -1.97 -10.74
N LEU A 83 -5.96 -2.77 -10.18
CA LEU A 83 -5.33 -2.47 -8.89
C LEU A 83 -4.61 -1.11 -8.93
N ARG A 84 -3.93 -0.81 -10.05
CA ARG A 84 -3.18 0.44 -10.20
C ARG A 84 -4.12 1.65 -10.27
N VAL A 85 -5.27 1.54 -10.93
CA VAL A 85 -6.26 2.63 -11.07
C VAL A 85 -6.77 3.13 -9.72
N PHE A 86 -6.97 2.24 -8.75
CA PHE A 86 -7.37 2.68 -7.41
C PHE A 86 -6.17 3.20 -6.59
N PHE A 87 -5.10 2.40 -6.52
CA PHE A 87 -3.97 2.68 -5.64
C PHE A 87 -3.01 3.75 -6.16
N MET A 88 -3.19 4.25 -7.40
CA MET A 88 -2.47 5.44 -7.88
C MET A 88 -2.78 6.69 -7.05
N ARG A 89 -3.97 6.77 -6.44
CA ARG A 89 -4.42 7.96 -5.68
C ARG A 89 -4.84 7.63 -4.24
N ALA A 90 -4.66 6.39 -3.80
CA ALA A 90 -4.92 6.02 -2.41
C ALA A 90 -3.94 6.81 -1.52
N PHE A 91 -4.42 7.30 -0.38
CA PHE A 91 -3.61 8.06 0.58
C PHE A 91 -2.66 7.10 1.31
N MET A 92 -1.57 6.71 0.66
CA MET A 92 -0.65 5.65 1.08
C MET A 92 0.74 5.87 0.47
N PRO A 93 1.82 5.48 1.16
CA PRO A 93 3.19 5.61 0.65
C PRO A 93 3.49 4.70 -0.55
N ASP A 94 2.64 3.72 -0.86
CA ASP A 94 2.88 2.69 -1.87
C ASP A 94 3.20 3.26 -3.27
N SER A 95 2.51 4.33 -3.71
CA SER A 95 2.81 4.95 -5.00
C SER A 95 4.20 5.63 -5.04
N MET A 96 4.63 6.22 -3.91
CA MET A 96 5.98 6.77 -3.76
C MET A 96 7.02 5.64 -3.75
N ALA A 97 6.75 4.52 -3.07
CA ALA A 97 7.64 3.37 -3.03
C ALA A 97 7.83 2.72 -4.42
N VAL A 98 6.74 2.55 -5.18
CA VAL A 98 6.80 2.06 -6.56
C VAL A 98 7.59 3.02 -7.46
N PHE A 99 7.40 4.33 -7.32
CA PHE A 99 8.22 5.32 -8.02
C PHE A 99 9.71 5.17 -7.68
N CYS A 100 10.06 5.15 -6.40
CA CYS A 100 11.44 5.00 -5.94
C CYS A 100 12.08 3.71 -6.46
N PHE A 101 11.31 2.63 -6.51
CA PHE A 101 11.77 1.36 -7.07
C PHE A 101 12.05 1.46 -8.58
N LEU A 102 11.12 1.98 -9.38
CA LEU A 102 11.31 2.10 -10.84
C LEU A 102 12.42 3.08 -11.21
N ALA A 103 12.45 4.24 -10.57
CA ALA A 103 13.48 5.24 -10.79
C ALA A 103 14.86 4.73 -10.33
N GLY A 104 14.91 4.09 -9.16
CA GLY A 104 16.12 3.46 -8.63
C GLY A 104 16.67 2.37 -9.56
N LEU A 105 15.80 1.50 -10.08
CA LEU A 105 16.17 0.50 -11.09
C LEU A 105 16.70 1.13 -12.38
N TYR A 106 16.02 2.17 -12.88
CA TYR A 106 16.44 2.87 -14.08
C TYR A 106 17.85 3.47 -13.92
N PHE A 107 18.09 4.22 -12.84
CA PHE A 107 19.42 4.81 -12.58
C PHE A 107 20.48 3.76 -12.25
N PHE A 108 20.12 2.65 -11.62
CA PHE A 108 21.02 1.52 -11.39
C PHE A 108 21.50 0.94 -12.72
N LEU A 109 20.58 0.69 -13.66
CA LEU A 109 20.92 0.19 -14.98
C LEU A 109 21.68 1.22 -15.82
N LEU A 110 21.40 2.51 -15.66
CA LEU A 110 22.13 3.58 -16.35
C LEU A 110 23.57 3.68 -15.84
N TRP A 111 23.78 3.55 -14.52
CA TRP A 111 25.11 3.46 -13.93
C TRP A 111 25.92 2.27 -14.48
N LEU A 112 25.28 1.11 -14.67
CA LEU A 112 25.96 -0.08 -15.16
C LEU A 112 26.39 0.01 -16.63
N ASP A 113 25.68 0.80 -17.44
CA ASP A 113 26.00 1.06 -18.85
C ASP A 113 27.07 2.14 -18.98
N GLU A 114 26.87 3.27 -18.30
CA GLU A 114 27.74 4.46 -18.41
C GLU A 114 29.04 4.30 -17.61
N GLU A 115 29.09 3.33 -16.70
CA GLU A 115 30.18 3.07 -15.75
C GLU A 115 30.54 4.27 -14.86
N LYS A 116 29.66 5.28 -14.79
CA LYS A 116 29.82 6.51 -13.99
C LYS A 116 28.95 6.45 -12.74
N PHE A 117 29.60 6.30 -11.57
CA PHE A 117 28.86 6.21 -10.31
C PHE A 117 28.14 7.51 -9.94
N PHE A 118 28.74 8.68 -10.20
CA PHE A 118 28.04 9.95 -10.08
C PHE A 118 27.59 10.43 -11.47
N PRO A 119 26.32 10.84 -11.65
CA PRO A 119 25.26 10.96 -10.64
C PRO A 119 24.42 9.67 -10.46
N TYR A 120 24.54 8.69 -11.35
CA TYR A 120 23.56 7.60 -11.50
C TYR A 120 23.53 6.61 -10.33
N GLY A 121 24.69 6.14 -9.87
CA GLY A 121 24.81 5.21 -8.73
C GLY A 121 24.37 5.85 -7.41
N ILE A 122 24.60 7.15 -7.21
CA ILE A 122 24.07 7.89 -6.05
C ILE A 122 22.55 7.99 -6.11
N ALA A 123 21.98 8.36 -7.27
CA ALA A 123 20.53 8.39 -7.43
C ALA A 123 19.90 7.01 -7.19
N ALA A 124 20.50 5.94 -7.73
CA ALA A 124 20.09 4.57 -7.47
C ALA A 124 20.15 4.20 -5.98
N ALA A 125 21.24 4.52 -5.29
CA ALA A 125 21.41 4.23 -3.87
C ALA A 125 20.32 4.87 -3.01
N LEU A 126 20.09 6.17 -3.20
CA LEU A 126 19.11 6.92 -2.42
C LEU A 126 17.68 6.44 -2.68
N LEU A 127 17.31 6.23 -3.95
CA LEU A 127 15.97 5.80 -4.33
C LEU A 127 15.69 4.35 -3.88
N LEU A 128 16.63 3.43 -4.09
CA LEU A 128 16.47 2.03 -3.67
C LEU A 128 16.49 1.89 -2.15
N ALA A 129 17.17 2.77 -1.40
CA ALA A 129 17.10 2.80 0.05
C ALA A 129 15.72 3.22 0.57
N LEU A 130 15.03 4.13 -0.14
CA LEU A 130 13.68 4.56 0.22
C LEU A 130 12.63 3.45 0.03
N VAL A 131 12.85 2.49 -0.86
CA VAL A 131 11.90 1.40 -1.15
C VAL A 131 11.50 0.63 0.11
N PRO A 132 12.42 -0.03 0.84
CA PRO A 132 12.08 -0.75 2.06
C PRO A 132 11.75 0.19 3.23
N LEU A 133 12.21 1.44 3.23
CA LEU A 133 11.86 2.43 4.27
C LEU A 133 10.38 2.87 4.19
N LEU A 134 9.88 3.04 2.97
CA LEU A 134 8.47 3.36 2.72
C LEU A 134 7.58 2.14 2.89
N LYS A 135 8.08 0.95 2.55
CA LYS A 135 7.36 -0.31 2.75
C LYS A 135 8.34 -1.47 2.98
N ILE A 136 8.48 -1.92 4.23
CA ILE A 136 9.45 -2.97 4.62
C ILE A 136 9.42 -4.20 3.70
N ALA A 137 8.23 -4.67 3.35
CA ALA A 137 8.07 -5.85 2.50
C ALA A 137 8.65 -5.66 1.08
N TYR A 138 8.77 -4.43 0.58
CA TYR A 138 9.36 -4.16 -0.74
C TYR A 138 10.88 -4.40 -0.77
N LEU A 139 11.53 -4.68 0.37
CA LEU A 139 12.92 -5.16 0.42
C LEU A 139 13.13 -6.35 -0.53
N TRP A 140 12.17 -7.26 -0.59
CA TRP A 140 12.24 -8.45 -1.46
C TRP A 140 12.25 -8.13 -2.96
N LEU A 141 11.79 -6.93 -3.37
CA LEU A 141 11.88 -6.49 -4.76
C LEU A 141 13.31 -6.14 -5.18
N LEU A 142 14.18 -5.78 -4.23
CA LEU A 142 15.59 -5.46 -4.48
C LEU A 142 16.43 -6.69 -4.88
N VAL A 143 15.84 -7.88 -4.81
CA VAL A 143 16.39 -9.13 -5.37
C VAL A 143 16.55 -9.03 -6.89
N ALA A 144 15.62 -8.36 -7.59
CA ALA A 144 15.64 -8.25 -9.05
C ALA A 144 16.94 -7.65 -9.64
N PRO A 145 17.41 -6.46 -9.22
CA PRO A 145 18.64 -5.87 -9.75
C PRO A 145 19.87 -6.71 -9.42
N VAL A 146 19.91 -7.38 -8.26
CA VAL A 146 21.03 -8.27 -7.90
C VAL A 146 21.10 -9.46 -8.86
N PHE A 147 20.00 -10.19 -9.02
CA PHE A 147 19.94 -11.37 -9.89
C PHE A 147 20.17 -11.02 -11.36
N TYR A 148 19.64 -9.89 -11.85
CA TYR A 148 19.88 -9.44 -13.22
C TYR A 148 21.36 -9.27 -13.52
N VAL A 149 22.08 -8.65 -12.60
CA VAL A 149 23.49 -8.38 -12.85
C VAL A 149 24.35 -9.62 -12.63
N LEU A 150 23.98 -10.51 -11.70
CA LEU A 150 24.61 -11.83 -11.59
C LEU A 150 24.45 -12.64 -12.87
N GLN A 151 23.28 -12.60 -13.51
CA GLN A 151 23.04 -13.36 -14.73
C GLN A 151 23.75 -12.76 -15.96
N THR A 152 23.93 -11.43 -16.01
CA THR A 152 24.53 -10.74 -17.17
C THR A 152 26.03 -10.51 -17.06
N LYS A 153 26.55 -10.23 -15.86
CA LYS A 153 27.96 -9.91 -15.60
C LYS A 153 28.65 -10.94 -14.67
N GLY A 154 27.94 -11.96 -14.18
CA GLY A 154 28.49 -12.95 -13.26
C GLY A 154 28.88 -12.35 -11.90
N THR A 155 29.83 -12.99 -11.22
CA THR A 155 30.36 -12.54 -9.91
C THR A 155 31.26 -11.30 -10.01
N SER A 156 31.59 -10.84 -11.23
CA SER A 156 32.36 -9.61 -11.45
C SER A 156 31.66 -8.36 -10.89
N LEU A 157 30.35 -8.42 -10.68
CA LEU A 157 29.57 -7.40 -10.01
C LEU A 157 30.13 -7.04 -8.64
N PHE A 158 30.45 -8.05 -7.84
CA PHE A 158 30.95 -7.85 -6.47
C PHE A 158 32.36 -7.24 -6.44
N LYS A 159 33.03 -7.10 -7.59
CA LYS A 159 34.30 -6.35 -7.69
C LYS A 159 34.06 -4.84 -7.86
N ARG A 160 32.86 -4.40 -8.24
CA ARG A 160 32.54 -2.98 -8.45
C ARG A 160 32.25 -2.31 -7.11
N ALA A 161 33.10 -1.37 -6.70
CA ALA A 161 32.94 -0.61 -5.45
C ALA A 161 31.55 0.03 -5.31
N GLY A 162 30.98 0.55 -6.41
CA GLY A 162 29.65 1.16 -6.40
C GLY A 162 28.51 0.23 -5.95
N VAL A 163 28.64 -1.09 -6.12
CA VAL A 163 27.63 -2.05 -5.62
C VAL A 163 27.62 -2.05 -4.10
N TRP A 164 28.81 -2.09 -3.50
CA TRP A 164 28.98 -2.07 -2.06
C TRP A 164 28.57 -0.72 -1.47
N VAL A 165 28.76 0.38 -2.19
CA VAL A 165 28.24 1.70 -1.79
C VAL A 165 26.71 1.70 -1.80
N ILE A 166 26.06 1.20 -2.87
CA ILE A 166 24.60 1.09 -2.92
C ILE A 166 24.08 0.19 -1.81
N PHE A 167 24.66 -1.02 -1.67
CA PHE A 167 24.28 -1.96 -0.62
C PHE A 167 24.48 -1.38 0.78
N GLY A 168 25.63 -0.72 1.01
CA GLY A 168 25.93 -0.04 2.26
C GLY A 168 24.91 1.04 2.59
N ILE A 169 24.56 1.91 1.63
CA ILE A 169 23.53 2.94 1.83
C ILE A 169 22.16 2.32 2.13
N VAL A 170 21.73 1.33 1.35
CA VAL A 170 20.45 0.64 1.58
C VAL A 170 20.43 -0.04 2.95
N ALA A 171 21.48 -0.80 3.28
CA ALA A 171 21.58 -1.53 4.55
C ALA A 171 21.66 -0.57 5.74
N SER A 172 22.47 0.49 5.66
CA SER A 172 22.58 1.51 6.71
C SER A 172 21.29 2.28 6.91
N ALA A 173 20.61 2.68 5.84
CA ALA A 173 19.33 3.38 5.94
C ALA A 173 18.25 2.47 6.56
N PHE A 174 18.14 1.24 6.07
CA PHE A 174 17.23 0.23 6.59
C PHE A 174 17.48 -0.06 8.07
N SER A 175 18.73 -0.40 8.42
CA SER A 175 19.11 -0.75 9.79
C SER A 175 19.03 0.44 10.73
N GLY A 176 19.38 1.63 10.25
CA GLY A 176 19.27 2.87 11.01
C GLY A 176 17.82 3.17 11.40
N TRP A 177 16.89 3.09 10.46
CA TRP A 177 15.48 3.33 10.75
C TRP A 177 14.85 2.21 11.57
N TYR A 178 14.90 0.97 11.08
CA TYR A 178 14.21 -0.15 11.71
C TYR A 178 14.90 -0.64 12.99
N GLY A 179 16.20 -0.37 13.15
CA GLY A 179 16.91 -0.55 14.41
C GLY A 179 16.55 0.53 15.44
N TRP A 180 16.39 1.79 15.01
CA TRP A 180 16.01 2.90 15.88
C TRP A 180 14.56 2.81 16.36
N VAL A 181 13.62 2.50 15.45
CA VAL A 181 12.20 2.42 15.79
C VAL A 181 11.96 1.43 16.93
N GLN A 182 12.82 0.40 17.08
CA GLN A 182 12.66 -0.79 17.91
C GLN A 182 11.26 -1.41 17.72
N PHE A 183 11.20 -2.72 17.55
CA PHE A 183 9.95 -3.49 17.42
C PHE A 183 9.05 -3.46 18.70
N GLY A 184 9.15 -2.43 19.55
CA GLY A 184 8.43 -2.23 20.80
C GLY A 184 7.24 -1.27 20.74
N ALA A 185 7.12 -0.38 19.75
CA ALA A 185 6.06 0.64 19.71
C ALA A 185 4.65 0.13 19.36
N GLU A 186 4.54 -1.15 18.96
CA GLU A 186 3.27 -1.87 18.77
C GLU A 186 3.06 -2.93 19.87
N ARG A 187 3.49 -2.62 21.10
CA ARG A 187 3.21 -3.45 22.29
C ARG A 187 1.75 -3.39 22.77
N SER A 188 0.91 -2.55 22.15
CA SER A 188 -0.55 -2.76 22.15
C SER A 188 -0.89 -3.82 21.09
N ALA A 189 -0.79 -5.09 21.49
CA ALA A 189 -1.24 -6.28 20.75
C ALA A 189 -0.39 -6.75 19.53
N GLY A 190 0.93 -6.76 19.67
CA GLY A 190 1.72 -7.88 19.18
C GLY A 190 2.04 -7.89 17.69
N PHE A 191 2.69 -6.86 17.15
CA PHE A 191 3.26 -6.88 15.80
C PHE A 191 4.15 -8.09 15.52
N ALA A 192 5.00 -8.55 16.45
CA ALA A 192 5.79 -9.77 16.23
C ALA A 192 4.90 -11.03 16.22
N GLY A 193 3.83 -11.06 17.02
CA GLY A 193 2.85 -12.14 17.04
C GLY A 193 1.90 -12.11 15.84
N GLN A 194 1.57 -10.92 15.35
CA GLN A 194 0.74 -10.65 14.19
C GLN A 194 1.54 -10.86 12.93
N MET A 195 2.79 -10.41 12.84
CA MET A 195 3.74 -10.76 11.78
C MET A 195 4.05 -12.26 11.79
N ASN A 196 4.22 -12.92 12.94
CA ASN A 196 4.37 -14.39 12.98
C ASN A 196 3.09 -15.13 12.57
N LYS A 197 1.91 -14.65 12.98
CA LYS A 197 0.61 -15.21 12.57
C LYS A 197 0.31 -14.95 11.09
N GLU A 198 0.58 -13.74 10.63
CA GLU A 198 0.33 -13.25 9.27
C GLU A 198 1.41 -13.69 8.29
N MET A 199 2.61 -13.99 8.76
CA MET A 199 3.70 -14.54 7.95
C MET A 199 4.00 -15.99 8.35
N SER A 200 2.98 -16.75 8.74
CA SER A 200 3.08 -18.22 8.79
C SER A 200 3.19 -18.76 7.35
N LEU A 201 4.36 -18.56 6.74
CA LEU A 201 4.59 -18.77 5.31
C LEU A 201 4.24 -20.20 4.92
N LEU A 202 4.69 -21.18 5.71
CA LEU A 202 4.45 -22.59 5.43
C LEU A 202 2.95 -22.92 5.44
N LYS A 203 2.20 -22.41 6.41
CA LYS A 203 0.75 -22.64 6.50
C LYS A 203 0.03 -22.07 5.28
N GLU A 204 0.36 -20.84 4.89
CA GLU A 204 -0.26 -20.18 3.73
C GLU A 204 0.15 -20.86 2.42
N TRP A 205 1.41 -21.24 2.24
CA TRP A 205 1.87 -21.92 1.02
C TRP A 205 1.26 -23.32 0.87
N LEU A 206 0.91 -23.99 1.96
CA LEU A 206 0.21 -25.28 1.94
C LEU A 206 -1.31 -25.13 1.72
N ASP A 207 -1.88 -23.93 1.89
CA ASP A 207 -3.30 -23.67 1.64
C ASP A 207 -3.55 -23.34 0.15
N PRO A 208 -4.32 -24.17 -0.59
CA PRO A 208 -4.67 -23.88 -1.99
C PRO A 208 -5.37 -22.53 -2.18
N GLY A 209 -6.06 -22.02 -1.16
CA GLY A 209 -6.72 -20.73 -1.16
C GLY A 209 -5.75 -19.55 -1.26
N PHE A 210 -4.51 -19.68 -0.79
CA PHE A 210 -3.46 -18.67 -0.97
C PHE A 210 -3.10 -18.53 -2.47
N TRP A 211 -2.82 -19.65 -3.12
CA TRP A 211 -2.49 -19.68 -4.56
C TRP A 211 -3.68 -19.23 -5.42
N SER A 212 -4.88 -19.69 -5.08
CA SER A 212 -6.12 -19.27 -5.74
C SER A 212 -6.34 -17.76 -5.65
N ALA A 213 -6.21 -17.19 -4.44
CA ALA A 213 -6.36 -15.76 -4.23
C ALA A 213 -5.37 -14.94 -5.07
N HIS A 214 -4.08 -15.32 -5.08
CA HIS A 214 -3.06 -14.54 -5.77
C HIS A 214 -3.04 -14.74 -7.29
N PHE A 215 -3.07 -15.99 -7.77
CA PHE A 215 -2.77 -16.30 -9.17
C PHE A 215 -3.99 -16.64 -10.02
N PHE A 216 -5.09 -17.11 -9.42
CA PHE A 216 -6.31 -17.47 -10.16
C PHE A 216 -7.39 -16.38 -10.09
N SER A 217 -7.48 -15.65 -8.98
CA SER A 217 -8.38 -14.50 -8.85
C SER A 217 -7.67 -13.18 -9.13
N ARG A 218 -6.74 -12.75 -8.26
CA ARG A 218 -6.16 -11.40 -8.35
C ARG A 218 -5.35 -11.18 -9.61
N PHE A 219 -4.57 -12.16 -10.04
CA PHE A 219 -3.72 -11.99 -11.22
C PHE A 219 -4.53 -11.60 -12.47
N PRO A 220 -5.52 -12.40 -12.93
CA PRO A 220 -6.35 -12.02 -14.06
C PRO A 220 -7.29 -10.84 -13.77
N GLU A 221 -7.87 -10.74 -12.57
CA GLU A 221 -8.91 -9.73 -12.31
C GLU A 221 -8.36 -8.35 -11.93
N LEU A 222 -7.23 -8.28 -11.23
CA LEU A 222 -6.70 -7.05 -10.64
C LEU A 222 -5.33 -6.65 -11.18
N LEU A 223 -4.51 -7.60 -11.63
CA LEU A 223 -3.11 -7.35 -12.02
C LEU A 223 -2.88 -7.33 -13.54
N THR A 224 -3.85 -7.79 -14.33
CA THR A 224 -3.78 -7.75 -15.81
C THR A 224 -5.09 -7.35 -16.49
N THR A 225 -6.26 -7.76 -15.99
CA THR A 225 -7.54 -7.94 -16.72
C THR A 225 -7.54 -9.20 -17.60
N TYR A 226 -8.71 -9.77 -17.92
CA TYR A 226 -8.77 -10.95 -18.81
C TYR A 226 -8.20 -10.70 -20.21
N ALA A 227 -8.45 -9.52 -20.80
CA ALA A 227 -7.85 -9.14 -22.07
C ALA A 227 -6.34 -8.85 -21.93
N GLY A 228 -5.94 -8.18 -20.84
CA GLY A 228 -4.54 -8.01 -20.51
C GLY A 228 -3.81 -9.34 -20.27
N LEU A 229 -4.48 -10.40 -19.81
CA LEU A 229 -3.88 -11.73 -19.65
C LEU A 229 -3.51 -12.34 -21.01
N VAL A 230 -4.34 -12.14 -22.04
CA VAL A 230 -4.02 -12.56 -23.42
C VAL A 230 -2.75 -11.86 -23.91
N PHE A 231 -2.68 -10.53 -23.72
CA PHE A 231 -1.48 -9.77 -24.06
C PHE A 231 -0.27 -10.17 -23.21
N PHE A 232 -0.45 -10.38 -21.90
CA PHE A 232 0.61 -10.83 -21.00
C PHE A 232 1.22 -12.15 -21.48
N ALA A 233 0.39 -13.13 -21.85
CA ALA A 233 0.86 -14.42 -22.36
C ALA A 233 1.62 -14.28 -23.68
N ALA A 234 1.10 -13.48 -24.63
CA ALA A 234 1.77 -13.20 -25.89
C ALA A 234 3.12 -12.46 -25.69
N GLY A 235 3.16 -11.51 -24.76
CA GLY A 235 4.36 -10.78 -24.39
C GLY A 235 5.38 -11.66 -23.70
N ALA A 236 4.96 -12.55 -22.79
CA ALA A 236 5.82 -13.53 -22.14
C ALA A 236 6.46 -14.46 -23.18
N TRP A 237 5.69 -14.91 -24.17
CA TRP A 237 6.22 -15.69 -25.28
C TRP A 237 7.26 -14.92 -26.10
N LYS A 238 6.98 -13.65 -26.47
CA LYS A 238 7.92 -12.80 -27.21
C LYS A 238 9.21 -12.59 -26.42
N ILE A 239 9.10 -12.13 -25.17
CA ILE A 239 10.23 -11.84 -24.27
C ILE A 239 11.11 -13.07 -24.07
N ARG A 240 10.51 -14.25 -23.89
CA ARG A 240 11.25 -15.51 -23.77
C ARG A 240 11.97 -15.87 -25.08
N ARG A 241 11.29 -15.75 -26.22
CA ARG A 241 11.86 -16.07 -27.54
C ARG A 241 13.01 -15.13 -27.91
N GLU A 242 12.88 -13.85 -27.62
CA GLU A 242 13.90 -12.82 -27.87
C GLU A 242 14.99 -12.78 -26.77
N ARG A 243 14.90 -13.67 -25.77
CA ARG A 243 15.85 -13.79 -24.65
C ARG A 243 16.06 -12.46 -23.89
N ILE A 244 15.00 -11.68 -23.73
CA ILE A 244 15.04 -10.44 -22.95
C ILE A 244 14.88 -10.82 -21.47
N ILE A 245 16.00 -10.87 -20.75
CA ILE A 245 16.08 -11.50 -19.43
C ILE A 245 15.48 -10.63 -18.32
N PHE A 246 15.71 -9.31 -18.35
CA PHE A 246 15.36 -8.42 -17.24
C PHE A 246 13.89 -8.49 -16.79
N PRO A 247 12.87 -8.39 -17.68
CA PRO A 247 11.47 -8.48 -17.27
C PRO A 247 11.12 -9.81 -16.62
N GLN A 248 11.78 -10.91 -17.02
CA GLN A 248 11.55 -12.24 -16.45
C GLN A 248 12.07 -12.32 -15.01
N ILE A 249 13.30 -11.87 -14.76
CA ILE A 249 13.87 -11.81 -13.40
C ILE A 249 13.01 -10.92 -12.52
N TRP A 250 12.62 -9.75 -13.01
CA TRP A 250 11.77 -8.84 -12.25
C TRP A 250 10.41 -9.47 -11.90
N PHE A 251 9.79 -10.20 -12.85
CA PHE A 251 8.55 -10.91 -12.57
C PHE A 251 8.73 -11.97 -11.48
N VAL A 252 9.79 -12.78 -11.59
CA VAL A 252 10.12 -13.80 -10.59
C VAL A 252 10.39 -13.18 -9.22
N SER A 253 11.12 -12.06 -9.13
CA SER A 253 11.33 -11.35 -7.87
C SER A 253 10.03 -10.79 -7.29
N THR A 254 9.09 -10.37 -8.14
CA THR A 254 7.77 -9.88 -7.70
C THR A 254 6.89 -11.04 -7.19
N VAL A 255 6.96 -12.20 -7.84
CA VAL A 255 6.37 -13.45 -7.34
C VAL A 255 6.98 -13.82 -5.98
N PHE A 256 8.31 -13.83 -5.88
CA PHE A 256 8.99 -14.12 -4.62
C PHE A 256 8.56 -13.15 -3.50
N TYR A 257 8.49 -11.86 -3.80
CA TYR A 257 7.98 -10.85 -2.88
C TYR A 257 6.58 -11.18 -2.34
N ILE A 258 5.62 -11.55 -3.19
CA ILE A 258 4.26 -11.84 -2.71
C ILE A 258 4.21 -13.13 -1.89
N LEU A 259 5.04 -14.12 -2.22
CA LEU A 259 5.18 -15.34 -1.41
C LEU A 259 5.70 -15.03 -0.01
N MET A 260 6.65 -14.10 0.10
CA MET A 260 7.21 -13.64 1.38
C MET A 260 6.23 -12.76 2.20
N CYS A 261 5.11 -12.33 1.62
CA CYS A 261 4.09 -11.57 2.36
C CYS A 261 3.06 -12.45 3.09
N GLY A 262 3.02 -13.76 2.84
CA GLY A 262 2.13 -14.70 3.56
C GLY A 262 0.65 -14.27 3.61
N MET A 263 0.02 -14.47 4.77
CA MET A 263 -1.38 -14.14 5.06
C MET A 263 -1.63 -12.64 4.91
N TYR A 264 -0.67 -11.78 5.26
CA TYR A 264 -0.79 -10.34 5.03
C TYR A 264 -1.00 -10.04 3.54
N GLY A 265 -0.21 -10.70 2.68
CA GLY A 265 -0.41 -10.67 1.23
C GLY A 265 -1.79 -11.17 0.83
N ARG A 266 -2.28 -12.26 1.43
CA ARG A 266 -3.60 -12.83 1.14
C ARG A 266 -4.77 -11.98 1.62
N VAL A 267 -4.65 -11.27 2.74
CA VAL A 267 -5.74 -10.43 3.27
C VAL A 267 -5.78 -9.10 2.52
N HIS A 268 -4.62 -8.49 2.28
CA HIS A 268 -4.53 -7.14 1.74
C HIS A 268 -4.21 -7.14 0.24
N GLN A 269 -5.24 -6.90 -0.59
CA GLN A 269 -5.11 -6.91 -2.06
C GLN A 269 -4.06 -5.93 -2.60
N TYR A 270 -3.87 -4.78 -1.94
CA TYR A 270 -2.90 -3.76 -2.37
C TYR A 270 -1.44 -4.22 -2.27
N VAL A 271 -1.16 -5.27 -1.50
CA VAL A 271 0.18 -5.87 -1.41
C VAL A 271 0.62 -6.39 -2.78
N SER A 272 -0.31 -6.71 -3.69
CA SER A 272 0.05 -7.12 -5.05
C SER A 272 0.38 -5.95 -6.00
N LEU A 273 0.39 -4.69 -5.54
CA LEU A 273 0.69 -3.52 -6.38
C LEU A 273 2.04 -3.60 -7.14
N PRO A 274 3.12 -4.17 -6.58
CA PRO A 274 4.39 -4.33 -7.30
C PRO A 274 4.32 -5.18 -8.58
N PHE A 275 3.26 -5.97 -8.79
CA PHE A 275 3.03 -6.66 -10.07
C PHE A 275 2.66 -5.71 -11.20
N ALA A 276 1.99 -4.60 -10.90
CA ALA A 276 1.48 -3.69 -11.93
C ALA A 276 2.55 -3.23 -12.94
N PRO A 277 3.72 -2.71 -12.54
CA PRO A 277 4.72 -2.24 -13.50
C PRO A 277 5.35 -3.38 -14.33
N VAL A 278 5.67 -4.51 -13.71
CA VAL A 278 6.27 -5.64 -14.46
C VAL A 278 5.24 -6.28 -15.39
N ASN A 279 4.01 -6.49 -14.94
CA ASN A 279 2.93 -7.01 -15.79
C ASN A 279 2.66 -6.10 -16.98
N ALA A 280 2.72 -4.78 -16.78
CA ALA A 280 2.56 -3.81 -17.86
C ALA A 280 3.67 -3.92 -18.93
N LEU A 281 4.90 -4.31 -18.58
CA LEU A 281 5.94 -4.63 -19.58
C LEU A 281 5.51 -5.82 -20.46
N PHE A 282 5.08 -6.92 -19.83
CA PHE A 282 4.61 -8.10 -20.56
C PHE A 282 3.37 -7.78 -21.41
N ILE A 283 2.40 -7.07 -20.87
CA ILE A 283 1.19 -6.67 -21.59
C ILE A 283 1.56 -5.78 -22.80
N GLY A 284 2.35 -4.73 -22.60
CA GLY A 284 2.76 -3.83 -23.70
C GLY A 284 3.55 -4.56 -24.80
N ALA A 285 4.45 -5.47 -24.41
CA ALA A 285 5.19 -6.32 -25.35
C ALA A 285 4.24 -7.22 -26.16
N GLY A 286 3.22 -7.81 -25.53
CA GLY A 286 2.21 -8.61 -26.20
C GLY A 286 1.27 -7.81 -27.10
N MET A 287 0.86 -6.62 -26.66
CA MET A 287 0.06 -5.69 -27.46
C MET A 287 0.80 -5.34 -28.75
N ALA A 288 2.07 -4.93 -28.66
CA ALA A 288 2.91 -4.62 -29.81
C ALA A 288 3.11 -5.86 -30.72
N PHE A 289 3.42 -7.00 -30.12
CA PHE A 289 3.68 -8.25 -30.80
C PHE A 289 2.49 -8.74 -31.66
N LEU A 290 1.29 -8.72 -31.07
CA LEU A 290 0.07 -9.15 -31.75
C LEU A 290 -0.35 -8.12 -32.78
N TRP A 291 -0.24 -6.81 -32.49
CA TRP A 291 -0.58 -5.76 -33.44
C TRP A 291 0.18 -5.91 -34.76
N ASP A 292 1.50 -6.12 -34.69
CA ASP A 292 2.34 -6.25 -35.89
C ASP A 292 1.95 -7.46 -36.78
N ARG A 293 1.36 -8.51 -36.19
CA ARG A 293 0.90 -9.71 -36.89
C ARG A 293 -0.54 -9.63 -37.36
N TRP A 294 -1.39 -8.97 -36.58
CA TRP A 294 -2.84 -9.02 -36.72
C TRP A 294 -3.39 -7.85 -37.53
N ARG A 295 -2.69 -6.71 -37.56
CA ARG A 295 -3.18 -5.48 -38.21
C ARG A 295 -3.47 -5.63 -39.71
N ALA A 296 -2.83 -6.57 -40.39
CA ALA A 296 -3.04 -6.81 -41.82
C ALA A 296 -4.40 -7.47 -42.14
N LYS A 297 -5.05 -8.10 -41.16
CA LYS A 297 -6.34 -8.78 -41.32
C LYS A 297 -7.39 -8.04 -40.49
N GLN A 298 -8.39 -7.45 -41.15
CA GLN A 298 -9.40 -6.59 -40.52
C GLN A 298 -10.03 -7.23 -39.26
N ALA A 299 -10.45 -8.50 -39.33
CA ALA A 299 -11.05 -9.20 -38.18
C ALA A 299 -10.12 -9.25 -36.95
N PHE A 300 -8.83 -9.51 -37.14
CA PHE A 300 -7.87 -9.56 -36.04
C PHE A 300 -7.46 -8.17 -35.54
N ALA A 301 -7.45 -7.16 -36.41
CA ALA A 301 -7.27 -5.76 -36.00
C ALA A 301 -8.44 -5.31 -35.10
N VAL A 302 -9.68 -5.62 -35.49
CA VAL A 302 -10.88 -5.35 -34.67
C VAL A 302 -10.81 -6.10 -33.34
N LEU A 303 -10.46 -7.39 -33.34
CA LEU A 303 -10.28 -8.16 -32.10
C LEU A 303 -9.23 -7.53 -31.18
N TRP A 304 -8.09 -7.09 -31.72
CA TRP A 304 -7.07 -6.41 -30.94
C TRP A 304 -7.61 -5.13 -30.29
N ILE A 305 -8.34 -4.30 -31.05
CA ILE A 305 -8.95 -3.06 -30.54
C ILE A 305 -9.96 -3.39 -29.43
N LEU A 306 -10.82 -4.39 -29.63
CA LEU A 306 -11.79 -4.83 -28.62
C LEU A 306 -11.10 -5.29 -27.34
N LEU A 307 -10.01 -6.06 -27.45
CA LEU A 307 -9.21 -6.47 -26.29
C LEU A 307 -8.64 -5.26 -25.56
N VAL A 308 -8.02 -4.30 -26.26
CA VAL A 308 -7.44 -3.10 -25.65
C VAL A 308 -8.51 -2.24 -24.97
N VAL A 309 -9.64 -1.99 -25.62
CA VAL A 309 -10.74 -1.18 -25.08
C VAL A 309 -11.43 -1.88 -23.90
N SER A 310 -11.48 -3.22 -23.89
CA SER A 310 -12.06 -3.96 -22.77
C SER A 310 -11.27 -3.86 -21.47
N MET A 311 -9.96 -3.55 -21.51
CA MET A 311 -9.12 -3.43 -20.31
C MET A 311 -9.58 -2.30 -19.36
N PRO A 312 -9.71 -1.03 -19.78
CA PRO A 312 -10.23 0.02 -18.90
C PRO A 312 -11.68 -0.22 -18.49
N VAL A 313 -12.52 -0.80 -19.35
CA VAL A 313 -13.90 -1.17 -19.00
C VAL A 313 -13.91 -2.20 -17.87
N HIS A 314 -13.13 -3.28 -18.01
CA HIS A 314 -12.95 -4.28 -16.96
C HIS A 314 -12.45 -3.63 -15.68
N ALA A 315 -11.43 -2.77 -15.75
CA ALA A 315 -10.87 -2.11 -14.58
C ALA A 315 -11.92 -1.32 -13.82
N VAL A 316 -12.69 -0.47 -14.50
CA VAL A 316 -13.77 0.33 -13.91
C VAL A 316 -14.82 -0.57 -13.26
N LEU A 317 -15.31 -1.58 -13.97
CA LEU A 317 -16.35 -2.48 -13.45
C LEU A 317 -15.84 -3.27 -12.23
N ARG A 318 -14.61 -3.76 -12.28
CA ARG A 318 -14.01 -4.59 -11.24
C ARG A 318 -13.78 -3.83 -9.93
N ILE A 319 -13.37 -2.57 -10.00
CA ILE A 319 -13.05 -1.75 -8.82
C ILE A 319 -14.13 -0.74 -8.43
N LYS A 320 -15.24 -0.63 -9.19
CA LYS A 320 -16.33 0.34 -8.90
C LYS A 320 -16.80 0.30 -7.44
N HIS A 321 -16.89 -0.90 -6.88
CA HIS A 321 -17.32 -1.10 -5.49
C HIS A 321 -16.34 -0.52 -4.46
N TRP A 322 -15.04 -0.39 -4.76
CA TRP A 322 -14.05 0.25 -3.87
C TRP A 322 -14.27 1.76 -3.69
N TYR A 323 -15.06 2.38 -4.56
CA TYR A 323 -15.44 3.80 -4.45
C TYR A 323 -16.72 4.02 -3.63
N LYS A 324 -17.36 2.95 -3.15
CA LYS A 324 -18.51 3.05 -2.26
C LYS A 324 -18.02 3.09 -0.81
N PRO A 325 -18.33 4.14 -0.03
CA PRO A 325 -18.03 4.14 1.40
C PRO A 325 -18.85 3.03 2.09
N ASP A 326 -18.18 2.18 2.87
CA ASP A 326 -18.78 1.09 3.64
C ASP A 326 -19.50 1.60 4.90
N GLN A 327 -18.98 2.66 5.51
CA GLN A 327 -19.45 3.22 6.78
C GLN A 327 -19.90 4.68 6.64
N ALA A 328 -20.66 4.98 5.58
CA ALA A 328 -21.17 6.33 5.32
C ALA A 328 -22.03 6.90 6.46
N TRP A 329 -22.59 6.03 7.31
CA TRP A 329 -23.36 6.39 8.49
C TRP A 329 -22.57 7.24 9.50
N VAL A 330 -21.24 7.11 9.54
CA VAL A 330 -20.39 7.89 10.45
C VAL A 330 -20.44 9.39 10.13
N LEU A 331 -20.71 9.75 8.87
CA LEU A 331 -20.91 11.15 8.50
C LEU A 331 -22.16 11.74 9.17
N ARG A 332 -23.24 10.95 9.29
CA ARG A 332 -24.43 11.35 10.06
C ARG A 332 -24.16 11.34 11.56
N ALA A 333 -23.39 10.36 12.04
CA ALA A 333 -23.01 10.29 13.44
C ALA A 333 -22.24 11.55 13.88
N ARG A 334 -21.38 12.09 13.01
CA ARG A 334 -20.70 13.37 13.25
C ARG A 334 -21.70 14.51 13.49
N GLU A 335 -22.71 14.65 12.63
CA GLU A 335 -23.71 15.73 12.75
C GLU A 335 -24.46 15.67 14.09
N GLU A 336 -24.77 14.46 14.56
CA GLU A 336 -25.41 14.27 15.87
C GLU A 336 -24.45 14.51 17.03
N VAL A 337 -23.19 14.07 16.93
CA VAL A 337 -22.16 14.33 17.95
C VAL A 337 -21.84 15.83 18.06
N ASP A 338 -21.84 16.58 16.96
CA ASP A 338 -21.61 18.04 16.93
C ASP A 338 -22.71 18.82 17.68
N LYS A 339 -23.93 18.28 17.81
CA LYS A 339 -25.00 18.89 18.62
C LYS A 339 -24.81 18.71 20.13
N ILE A 340 -24.06 17.68 20.55
CA ILE A 340 -23.98 17.23 21.95
C ILE A 340 -22.63 17.56 22.58
N SER A 341 -21.56 17.45 21.79
CA SER A 341 -20.17 17.52 22.23
C SER A 341 -19.43 18.60 21.45
N PRO A 342 -18.82 19.62 22.06
CA PRO A 342 -17.90 20.52 21.36
C PRO A 342 -16.60 19.80 20.90
N PRO A 343 -15.90 20.30 19.86
CA PRO A 343 -14.69 19.65 19.30
C PRO A 343 -13.53 19.42 20.28
N LYS A 344 -13.50 20.14 21.40
CA LYS A 344 -12.48 20.00 22.46
C LYS A 344 -12.70 18.80 23.37
N ASP A 345 -13.91 18.25 23.40
CA ASP A 345 -14.25 17.15 24.28
C ASP A 345 -13.61 15.85 23.76
N LEU A 346 -13.14 15.03 24.70
CA LEU A 346 -12.48 13.77 24.42
C LEU A 346 -13.50 12.62 24.39
N LEU A 347 -13.39 11.79 23.36
CA LEU A 347 -14.23 10.61 23.16
C LEU A 347 -13.43 9.32 23.34
N PHE A 348 -14.04 8.34 24.00
CA PHE A 348 -13.66 6.95 23.84
C PHE A 348 -14.57 6.30 22.79
N VAL A 349 -13.99 5.75 21.73
CA VAL A 349 -14.74 4.98 20.74
C VAL A 349 -14.61 3.50 21.04
N ALA A 350 -15.72 2.84 21.35
CA ALA A 350 -15.76 1.42 21.66
C ALA A 350 -15.66 0.56 20.38
N SER A 351 -14.50 0.52 19.73
CA SER A 351 -14.29 -0.21 18.48
C SER A 351 -12.82 -0.60 18.25
N PRO A 352 -12.55 -1.72 17.57
CA PRO A 352 -11.21 -2.06 17.10
C PRO A 352 -10.72 -1.19 15.92
N HIS A 353 -11.59 -0.42 15.27
CA HIS A 353 -11.23 0.35 14.06
C HIS A 353 -10.56 1.70 14.36
N GLN A 354 -9.33 1.65 14.89
CA GLN A 354 -8.51 2.83 15.16
C GLN A 354 -7.87 3.40 13.88
N PRO A 355 -7.80 4.74 13.66
CA PRO A 355 -8.54 5.84 14.27
C PRO A 355 -9.75 6.30 13.41
N PHE A 356 -10.40 5.40 12.67
CA PHE A 356 -11.41 5.73 11.64
C PHE A 356 -12.55 6.61 12.17
N PHE A 357 -13.18 6.20 13.28
CA PHE A 357 -14.32 6.92 13.84
C PHE A 357 -13.93 8.29 14.39
N LEU A 358 -12.86 8.38 15.18
CA LEU A 358 -12.37 9.64 15.75
C LEU A 358 -12.10 10.67 14.64
N TYR A 359 -11.48 10.24 13.54
CA TYR A 359 -11.22 11.07 12.38
C TYR A 359 -12.51 11.64 11.77
N HIS A 360 -13.48 10.78 11.47
CA HIS A 360 -14.72 11.20 10.82
C HIS A 360 -15.68 11.94 11.75
N LEU A 361 -15.65 11.67 13.05
CA LEU A 361 -16.36 12.44 14.07
C LEU A 361 -15.71 13.79 14.36
N GLN A 362 -14.49 14.03 13.87
CA GLN A 362 -13.67 15.19 14.21
C GLN A 362 -13.52 15.37 15.73
N ARG A 363 -13.18 14.28 16.41
CA ARG A 363 -12.92 14.26 17.85
C ARG A 363 -11.57 13.64 18.15
N LYS A 364 -11.00 14.03 19.28
CA LYS A 364 -9.80 13.42 19.85
C LYS A 364 -10.18 12.44 20.94
N GLY A 365 -9.26 11.55 21.27
CA GLY A 365 -9.38 10.63 22.39
C GLY A 365 -8.83 9.27 22.04
N TRP A 366 -9.53 8.23 22.47
CA TRP A 366 -9.06 6.85 22.39
C TRP A 366 -10.09 5.99 21.66
N ALA A 367 -9.66 4.84 21.17
CA ALA A 367 -10.56 3.92 20.51
C ALA A 367 -10.10 2.50 20.77
N ALA A 368 -10.88 1.68 21.46
CA ALA A 368 -10.59 0.26 21.62
C ALA A 368 -11.88 -0.51 21.91
N PRO A 369 -11.94 -1.82 21.62
CA PRO A 369 -13.09 -2.62 22.03
C PRO A 369 -13.16 -2.69 23.56
N LEU A 370 -14.35 -2.68 24.16
CA LEU A 370 -14.53 -2.71 25.63
C LEU A 370 -14.35 -4.12 26.23
N VAL A 371 -13.26 -4.79 25.85
CA VAL A 371 -12.90 -6.13 26.33
C VAL A 371 -11.37 -6.25 26.46
N GLY A 372 -10.90 -7.07 27.40
CA GLY A 372 -9.47 -7.28 27.65
C GLY A 372 -8.74 -5.96 27.87
N ARG A 373 -7.62 -5.75 27.16
CA ARG A 373 -6.83 -4.50 27.25
C ARG A 373 -7.58 -3.25 26.84
N GLY A 374 -8.60 -3.34 25.98
CA GLY A 374 -9.36 -2.16 25.60
C GLY A 374 -10.30 -1.68 26.71
N LEU A 375 -10.70 -2.58 27.63
CA LEU A 375 -11.38 -2.18 28.86
C LEU A 375 -10.43 -1.44 29.80
N GLU A 376 -9.20 -1.94 29.98
CA GLU A 376 -8.14 -1.25 30.74
C GLU A 376 -7.88 0.15 30.15
N ALA A 377 -7.94 0.30 28.82
CA ALA A 377 -7.71 1.57 28.16
C ALA A 377 -8.88 2.54 28.38
N PHE A 378 -10.11 2.03 28.36
CA PHE A 378 -11.29 2.80 28.73
C PHE A 378 -11.18 3.30 30.16
N GLU A 379 -10.85 2.44 31.12
CA GLU A 379 -10.66 2.82 32.51
C GLU A 379 -9.54 3.85 32.69
N ALA A 380 -8.41 3.67 32.02
CA ALA A 380 -7.32 4.66 32.02
C ALA A 380 -7.76 6.01 31.44
N SER A 381 -8.62 6.00 30.41
CA SER A 381 -9.14 7.22 29.79
C SER A 381 -10.05 8.03 30.72
N LEU A 382 -10.75 7.39 31.66
CA LEU A 382 -11.56 8.07 32.69
C LEU A 382 -10.72 9.00 33.57
N SER A 383 -9.44 8.66 33.79
CA SER A 383 -8.50 9.53 34.52
C SER A 383 -7.91 10.67 33.68
N ARG A 384 -8.24 10.75 32.39
CA ARG A 384 -7.68 11.69 31.41
C ARG A 384 -8.77 12.55 30.75
N ASP A 385 -9.80 12.92 31.51
CA ASP A 385 -10.89 13.81 31.09
C ASP A 385 -11.66 13.35 29.84
N VAL A 386 -11.74 12.03 29.61
CA VAL A 386 -12.68 11.51 28.62
C VAL A 386 -14.11 11.83 29.05
N LYS A 387 -14.90 12.38 28.14
CA LYS A 387 -16.24 12.88 28.47
C LYS A 387 -17.34 12.02 27.87
N PHE A 388 -17.09 11.41 26.72
CA PHE A 388 -18.12 10.64 26.02
C PHE A 388 -17.61 9.26 25.64
N LEU A 389 -18.50 8.28 25.73
CA LEU A 389 -18.32 6.95 25.16
C LEU A 389 -19.21 6.83 23.92
N PHE A 390 -18.57 6.67 22.76
CA PHE A 390 -19.21 6.44 21.47
C PHE A 390 -19.17 4.95 21.14
N VAL A 391 -20.34 4.35 20.91
CA VAL A 391 -20.46 2.91 20.63
C VAL A 391 -21.04 2.68 19.23
N PRO A 392 -20.22 2.27 18.24
CA PRO A 392 -20.71 1.89 16.92
C PRO A 392 -21.34 0.49 16.98
N LEU A 393 -22.67 0.39 16.87
CA LEU A 393 -23.42 -0.83 17.20
C LEU A 393 -23.02 -2.04 16.33
N ALA A 394 -22.83 -1.83 15.02
CA ALA A 394 -22.42 -2.88 14.09
C ALA A 394 -20.91 -3.15 14.06
N HIS A 395 -20.10 -2.30 14.69
CA HIS A 395 -18.63 -2.31 14.56
C HIS A 395 -17.91 -2.25 15.92
N ALA A 396 -18.61 -2.64 16.99
CA ALA A 396 -18.07 -2.63 18.34
C ALA A 396 -16.89 -3.61 18.51
N GLY A 397 -16.94 -4.76 17.82
CA GLY A 397 -15.92 -5.81 17.93
C GLY A 397 -16.00 -6.60 19.25
N PHE A 398 -17.13 -6.50 19.96
CA PHE A 398 -17.45 -7.24 21.18
C PHE A 398 -18.98 -7.31 21.36
N ASP A 399 -19.44 -8.11 22.33
CA ASP A 399 -20.87 -8.26 22.66
C ASP A 399 -21.41 -7.03 23.42
N TRP A 400 -21.82 -6.01 22.65
CA TRP A 400 -22.42 -4.80 23.22
C TRP A 400 -23.74 -5.08 23.97
N PRO A 401 -24.70 -5.87 23.46
CA PRO A 401 -25.91 -6.21 24.18
C PRO A 401 -25.68 -6.70 25.63
N ALA A 402 -24.65 -7.52 25.86
CA ALA A 402 -24.29 -7.98 27.19
C ALA A 402 -23.72 -6.88 28.11
N LEU A 403 -22.95 -5.94 27.56
CA LEU A 403 -22.30 -4.85 28.32
C LEU A 403 -23.18 -3.61 28.51
N ARG A 404 -24.16 -3.39 27.62
CA ARG A 404 -25.01 -2.20 27.58
C ARG A 404 -25.72 -1.91 28.90
N PRO A 405 -26.30 -2.88 29.64
CA PRO A 405 -26.95 -2.60 30.93
C PRO A 405 -25.96 -2.05 31.98
N SER A 406 -24.73 -2.60 32.02
CA SER A 406 -23.68 -2.16 32.94
C SER A 406 -23.21 -0.73 32.65
N VAL A 407 -23.13 -0.34 31.38
CA VAL A 407 -22.81 1.05 30.99
C VAL A 407 -24.00 1.97 31.28
N ALA A 408 -25.22 1.57 30.90
CA ALA A 408 -26.43 2.37 31.08
C ALA A 408 -26.84 2.58 32.55
N SER A 409 -26.38 1.74 33.47
CA SER A 409 -26.57 1.94 34.92
C SER A 409 -25.57 2.94 35.54
N ARG A 410 -24.49 3.28 34.83
CA ARG A 410 -23.42 4.16 35.32
C ARG A 410 -23.42 5.52 34.66
N TYR A 411 -23.77 5.58 33.38
CA TYR A 411 -23.64 6.78 32.55
C TYR A 411 -24.93 7.11 31.82
N ALA A 412 -25.24 8.39 31.74
CA ALA A 412 -26.41 8.88 31.02
C ALA A 412 -26.26 8.66 29.51
N ARG A 413 -27.25 8.03 28.89
CA ARG A 413 -27.30 7.90 27.43
C ARG A 413 -27.87 9.19 26.83
N VAL A 414 -27.03 9.92 26.12
CA VAL A 414 -27.39 11.21 25.50
C VAL A 414 -27.84 11.09 24.05
N TYR A 415 -27.53 9.97 23.40
CA TYR A 415 -28.05 9.65 22.07
C TYR A 415 -28.23 8.14 21.90
N ALA A 416 -29.32 7.75 21.23
CA ALA A 416 -29.58 6.38 20.82
C ALA A 416 -30.13 6.38 19.39
N GLY A 417 -29.34 5.85 18.46
CA GLY A 417 -29.73 5.71 17.06
C GLY A 417 -29.57 4.26 16.58
N PRO A 418 -29.95 3.99 15.33
CA PRO A 418 -29.82 2.66 14.73
C PRO A 418 -28.37 2.23 14.51
N ASP A 419 -27.47 3.20 14.27
CA ASP A 419 -26.07 2.93 13.91
C ASP A 419 -25.11 3.02 15.11
N PHE A 420 -25.42 3.87 16.10
CA PHE A 420 -24.55 4.12 17.25
C PHE A 420 -25.32 4.61 18.49
N GLU A 421 -24.67 4.49 19.65
CA GLU A 421 -25.09 5.10 20.91
C GLU A 421 -23.99 6.04 21.45
N LEU A 422 -24.40 7.07 22.18
CA LEU A 422 -23.49 8.01 22.84
C LEU A 422 -23.86 8.14 24.31
N TYR A 423 -22.88 7.99 25.18
CA TYR A 423 -23.02 8.12 26.63
C TYR A 423 -22.17 9.29 27.15
N ASP A 424 -22.75 10.10 28.03
CA ASP A 424 -22.05 11.16 28.77
C ASP A 424 -21.50 10.55 30.06
N LEU A 425 -20.17 10.42 30.12
CA LEU A 425 -19.46 9.77 31.21
C LEU A 425 -19.43 10.63 32.49
N MET A 426 -19.85 11.90 32.39
CA MET A 426 -19.90 12.85 33.51
C MET A 426 -21.26 12.89 34.18
N LYS A 427 -22.28 12.22 33.63
CA LYS A 427 -23.65 12.22 34.15
C LYS A 427 -24.09 10.83 34.54
N LYS A 428 -24.73 10.72 35.71
CA LYS A 428 -25.46 9.51 36.10
C LYS A 428 -26.76 9.38 35.30
N PRO A 429 -27.29 8.15 35.14
CA PRO A 429 -28.44 7.84 34.29
C PRO A 429 -29.70 8.67 34.58
#